data_AF-A0A392PZ05-F1
#
_entry.id   AF-A0A392PZ05-F1
#
_cell.length_a   1.000
_cell.length_b   1.000
_cell.length_c   1.000
_cell.angle_alpha   90.00
_cell.angle_beta   90.00
_cell.angle_gamma   90.00
#
_symmetry.space_group_name_H-M   'P 1'
#
loop_
_entity.id
_entity.type
_entity.pdbx_description
1 polymer ?
#
loop_
_entity_poly.entity_id
_entity_poly.type
_entity_poly.pdbx_seq_one_letter_code
_entity_poly.pdbx_strand_id
1 'polypeptide(L)'
;VESLKGLCVRSVACGTWHTAAIIEVIADRFKYNTSTGKLFTWGDGDEARLGHADSGNKLVPTCVSQLVDYDFVQVSCGRMLTLALTNMGKVFAIGSAKYGQLGNPHVKDRAVLVEGSVYTWGKGENGQLGLGDTENRYTPCFVEALRDRQVSIWFHKEET
;
A
#
# COMPACT_ATOMS: atom_id res chain seq x y z
N VAL A 1 -11.32 11.71 13.44
CA VAL A 1 -11.11 10.36 14.00
C VAL A 1 -10.47 10.50 15.37
N GLU A 2 -11.20 10.30 16.47
CA GLU A 2 -10.71 10.60 17.83
C GLU A 2 -9.53 9.72 18.24
N SER A 3 -9.46 8.48 17.73
CA SER A 3 -8.39 7.53 18.05
C SER A 3 -7.00 7.96 17.57
N LEU A 4 -6.88 8.97 16.70
CA LEU A 4 -5.60 9.51 16.23
C LEU A 4 -5.18 10.81 16.94
N LYS A 5 -5.97 11.29 17.90
CA LYS A 5 -5.72 12.56 18.57
C LYS A 5 -4.38 12.54 19.29
N GLY A 6 -3.57 13.58 19.04
CA GLY A 6 -2.24 13.71 19.63
C GLY A 6 -1.14 12.89 18.94
N LEU A 7 -1.46 12.15 17.87
CA LEU A 7 -0.47 11.47 17.03
C LEU A 7 -0.13 12.33 15.81
N CYS A 8 1.11 12.23 15.33
CA CYS A 8 1.54 12.89 14.10
C CYS A 8 1.17 12.00 12.90
N VAL A 9 0.15 12.41 12.14
CA VAL A 9 -0.24 11.75 10.89
C VAL A 9 0.58 12.34 9.75
N ARG A 10 1.42 11.53 9.11
CA ARG A 10 2.28 11.98 8.00
C ARG A 10 1.63 11.89 6.63
N SER A 11 0.80 10.88 6.42
CA SER A 11 0.16 10.63 5.13
C SER A 11 -1.17 9.93 5.33
N VAL A 12 -2.12 10.17 4.42
CA VAL A 12 -3.42 9.50 4.38
C VAL A 12 -3.78 9.20 2.93
N ALA A 13 -4.40 8.05 2.70
CA ALA A 13 -4.98 7.67 1.42
C ALA A 13 -6.35 7.04 1.65
N CYS A 14 -7.29 7.32 0.74
CA CYS A 14 -8.65 6.79 0.81
C CYS A 14 -8.94 5.99 -0.46
N GLY A 15 -9.37 4.75 -0.28
CA GLY A 15 -9.97 3.94 -1.33
C GLY A 15 -11.50 4.08 -1.31
N THR A 16 -12.19 3.29 -2.13
CA THR A 16 -13.67 3.34 -2.22
C THR A 16 -14.35 3.00 -0.89
N TRP A 17 -13.77 2.08 -0.11
CA TRP A 17 -14.38 1.54 1.12
C TRP A 17 -13.42 1.41 2.30
N HIS A 18 -12.21 1.95 2.19
CA HIS A 18 -11.21 1.89 3.25
C HIS A 18 -10.33 3.13 3.24
N THR A 19 -9.61 3.34 4.33
CA THR A 19 -8.65 4.42 4.49
C THR A 19 -7.39 3.84 5.11
N ALA A 20 -6.25 4.35 4.65
CA ALA A 20 -4.96 4.04 5.21
C ALA A 20 -4.26 5.33 5.63
N ALA A 21 -3.49 5.28 6.71
CA ALA A 21 -2.69 6.39 7.17
C ALA A 21 -1.31 5.92 7.64
N ILE A 22 -0.31 6.77 7.44
CA ILE A 22 1.00 6.61 8.05
C ILE A 22 1.04 7.50 9.28
N ILE A 23 1.24 6.88 10.43
CA ILE A 23 1.35 7.55 11.71
C ILE A 23 2.78 7.46 12.20
N GLU A 24 3.34 8.59 12.55
CA GLU A 24 4.65 8.71 13.11
C GLU A 24 4.65 8.28 14.58
N VAL A 25 5.47 7.28 14.89
CA VAL A 25 5.63 6.71 16.23
C VAL A 25 7.09 6.82 16.62
N ILE A 26 7.36 7.33 17.82
CA ILE A 26 8.71 7.41 18.38
C ILE A 26 9.14 5.99 18.73
N ALA A 27 10.12 5.44 17.99
CA ALA A 27 10.50 4.04 18.08
C ALA A 27 11.26 3.71 19.38
N ASP A 28 11.94 4.70 19.95
CA ASP A 28 12.63 4.56 21.23
C ASP A 28 12.78 5.92 21.91
N ARG A 29 12.36 6.03 23.18
CA ARG A 29 12.55 7.26 23.98
C ARG A 29 14.00 7.44 24.43
N PHE A 30 14.80 6.37 24.36
CA PHE A 30 16.17 6.30 24.86
C PHE A 30 17.23 6.30 23.74
N LYS A 31 16.83 6.16 22.47
CA LYS A 31 17.73 6.15 21.30
C LYS A 31 17.30 7.27 20.34
N TYR A 32 17.88 8.45 20.54
CA TYR A 32 17.87 9.64 19.67
C TYR A 32 16.64 9.81 18.77
N ASN A 33 15.64 10.62 19.14
CA ASN A 33 14.62 11.31 18.30
C ASN A 33 14.19 10.67 16.95
N THR A 34 14.23 9.35 16.82
CA THR A 34 14.01 8.67 15.55
C THR A 34 12.58 8.19 15.55
N SER A 35 11.77 8.96 14.87
CA SER A 35 10.40 8.63 14.56
C SER A 35 10.34 7.63 13.40
N THR A 36 9.42 6.68 13.46
CA THR A 36 9.15 5.73 12.37
C THR A 36 7.68 5.83 11.96
N GLY A 37 7.41 5.78 10.66
CA GLY A 37 6.06 5.73 10.10
C GLY A 37 5.49 4.32 10.17
N LYS A 38 4.33 4.17 10.82
CA LYS A 38 3.59 2.91 10.92
C LYS A 38 2.29 3.00 10.14
N LEU A 39 1.95 1.91 9.46
CA LEU A 39 0.75 1.81 8.65
C LEU A 39 -0.47 1.48 9.51
N PHE A 40 -1.49 2.32 9.42
CA PHE A 40 -2.80 2.10 10.00
C PHE A 40 -3.83 2.00 8.88
N THR A 41 -4.78 1.08 9.02
CA THR A 41 -5.89 0.92 8.07
C THR A 41 -7.22 0.80 8.81
N TRP A 42 -8.29 1.26 8.17
CA TRP A 42 -9.65 1.08 8.64
C TRP A 42 -10.69 1.13 7.51
N GLY A 43 -11.90 0.66 7.78
CA GLY A 43 -12.99 0.50 6.81
C GLY A 43 -13.35 -0.96 6.58
N ASP A 44 -13.72 -1.26 5.34
CA ASP A 44 -14.16 -2.57 4.87
C ASP A 44 -13.00 -3.57 4.75
N GLY A 45 -13.13 -4.72 5.43
CA GLY A 45 -12.11 -5.78 5.54
C GLY A 45 -12.14 -6.81 4.41
N ASP A 46 -13.17 -6.77 3.56
CA ASP A 46 -13.35 -7.71 2.45
C ASP A 46 -12.16 -7.69 1.50
N GLU A 47 -11.87 -8.85 0.91
CA GLU A 47 -10.71 -9.04 0.03
C GLU A 47 -9.37 -8.71 0.70
N ALA A 48 -9.29 -8.70 2.03
CA ALA A 48 -8.10 -8.45 2.82
C ALA A 48 -7.41 -7.09 2.58
N ARG A 49 -8.13 -6.10 2.05
CA ARG A 49 -7.59 -4.77 1.67
C ARG A 49 -7.01 -3.95 2.83
N LEU A 50 -7.28 -4.36 4.07
CA LEU A 50 -6.75 -3.74 5.28
C LEU A 50 -5.42 -4.33 5.75
N GLY A 51 -5.04 -5.54 5.29
CA GLY A 51 -3.76 -6.18 5.64
C GLY A 51 -3.70 -6.82 7.03
N HIS A 52 -4.83 -6.89 7.75
CA HIS A 52 -4.90 -7.55 9.05
C HIS A 52 -4.98 -9.08 8.94
N ALA A 53 -4.65 -9.76 10.04
CA ALA A 53 -4.66 -11.22 10.14
C ALA A 53 -6.09 -11.78 10.08
N ASP A 54 -7.09 -10.93 10.32
CA ASP A 54 -8.49 -11.21 10.09
C ASP A 54 -9.01 -10.46 8.84
N SER A 55 -10.13 -10.94 8.28
CA SER A 55 -10.87 -10.25 7.20
C SER A 55 -11.96 -9.32 7.75
N GLY A 56 -11.88 -8.96 9.04
CA GLY A 56 -12.91 -8.18 9.70
C GLY A 56 -12.81 -6.71 9.38
N ASN A 57 -13.96 -6.06 9.29
CA ASN A 57 -14.05 -4.60 9.19
C ASN A 57 -13.38 -3.96 10.42
N LYS A 58 -12.69 -2.86 10.20
CA LYS A 58 -12.09 -2.05 11.27
C LYS A 58 -12.79 -0.71 11.30
N LEU A 59 -13.49 -0.43 12.41
CA LEU A 59 -14.27 0.80 12.55
C LEU A 59 -13.43 2.00 13.01
N VAL A 60 -12.19 1.74 13.43
CA VAL A 60 -11.22 2.74 13.87
C VAL A 60 -9.86 2.43 13.26
N PRO A 61 -9.00 3.44 13.03
CA PRO A 61 -7.62 3.24 12.64
C PRO A 61 -6.95 2.19 13.50
N THR A 62 -6.51 1.11 12.86
CA THR A 62 -5.88 -0.02 13.52
C THR A 62 -4.51 -0.22 12.90
N CYS A 63 -3.48 -0.38 13.73
CA CYS A 63 -2.12 -0.64 13.25
C CYS A 63 -2.08 -2.00 12.54
N VAL A 64 -1.44 -2.05 11.37
CA VAL A 64 -1.22 -3.31 10.63
C VAL A 64 -0.04 -4.04 11.26
N SER A 65 -0.32 -4.85 12.29
CA SER A 65 0.70 -5.50 13.13
C SER A 65 1.72 -6.33 12.37
N GLN A 66 1.34 -6.97 11.26
CA GLN A 66 2.25 -7.82 10.47
C GLN A 66 3.32 -7.02 9.72
N LEU A 67 3.16 -5.69 9.66
CA LEU A 67 4.09 -4.77 8.99
C LEU A 67 4.76 -3.81 9.99
N VAL A 68 4.68 -4.09 11.29
CA VAL A 68 5.17 -3.19 12.35
C VAL A 68 6.68 -2.94 12.29
N ASP A 69 7.47 -3.86 11.73
CA ASP A 69 8.93 -3.70 11.62
C ASP A 69 9.38 -2.78 10.49
N TYR A 70 8.46 -2.36 9.62
CA TYR A 70 8.76 -1.47 8.51
C TYR A 70 8.54 0.00 8.88
N ASP A 71 9.31 0.88 8.24
CA ASP A 71 9.18 2.33 8.34
C ASP A 71 8.60 2.86 7.03
N PHE A 72 7.32 3.23 7.06
CA PHE A 72 6.55 3.66 5.89
C PHE A 72 6.64 5.16 5.67
N VAL A 73 6.81 5.55 4.41
CA VAL A 73 6.93 6.95 4.01
C VAL A 73 5.82 7.40 3.07
N GLN A 74 5.14 6.47 2.39
CA GLN A 74 4.03 6.79 1.50
C GLN A 74 2.99 5.66 1.46
N VAL A 75 1.71 6.03 1.32
CA VAL A 75 0.59 5.09 1.19
C VAL A 75 -0.38 5.57 0.11
N SER A 76 -1.01 4.62 -0.58
CA SER A 76 -2.11 4.87 -1.51
C SER A 76 -3.15 3.75 -1.44
N CYS A 77 -4.38 4.08 -1.79
CA CYS A 77 -5.51 3.15 -1.80
C CYS A 77 -6.22 3.19 -3.16
N GLY A 78 -6.44 2.02 -3.75
CA GLY A 78 -7.34 1.81 -4.88
C GLY A 78 -8.69 1.27 -4.43
N ARG A 79 -9.48 0.70 -5.35
CA ARG A 79 -10.81 0.15 -5.05
C ARG A 79 -10.75 -1.00 -4.04
N MET A 80 -9.80 -1.92 -4.22
CA MET A 80 -9.64 -3.15 -3.44
C MET A 80 -8.18 -3.41 -3.02
N LEU A 81 -7.35 -2.37 -3.06
CA LEU A 81 -5.89 -2.45 -2.93
C LEU A 81 -5.37 -1.32 -2.03
N THR A 82 -4.43 -1.61 -1.16
CA THR A 82 -3.58 -0.64 -0.45
C THR A 82 -2.13 -0.87 -0.88
N LEU A 83 -1.45 0.18 -1.30
CA LEU A 83 -0.02 0.18 -1.59
C LEU A 83 0.71 1.02 -0.52
N ALA A 84 1.81 0.50 0.03
CA ALA A 84 2.61 1.23 1.01
C ALA A 84 4.11 1.11 0.70
N LEU A 85 4.81 2.23 0.66
CA LEU A 85 6.24 2.34 0.37
C LEU A 85 7.03 2.58 1.66
N THR A 86 8.10 1.83 1.85
CA THR A 86 9.02 2.02 2.98
C THR A 86 10.15 2.99 2.67
N ASN A 87 10.80 3.52 3.70
CA ASN A 87 11.99 4.36 3.59
C ASN A 87 13.18 3.66 2.89
N MET A 88 13.19 2.32 2.87
CA MET A 88 14.16 1.47 2.17
C MET A 88 13.77 1.13 0.72
N GLY A 89 12.68 1.72 0.20
CA GLY A 89 12.24 1.49 -1.18
C GLY A 89 11.47 0.18 -1.41
N LYS A 90 11.01 -0.50 -0.34
CA LYS A 90 10.17 -1.69 -0.45
C LYS A 90 8.71 -1.30 -0.64
N VAL A 91 8.01 -1.92 -1.59
CA VAL A 91 6.57 -1.70 -1.81
C VAL A 91 5.79 -2.90 -1.31
N PHE A 92 4.78 -2.63 -0.50
CA PHE A 92 3.80 -3.60 -0.04
C PHE A 92 2.51 -3.38 -0.78
N ALA A 93 1.97 -4.46 -1.35
CA ALA A 93 0.65 -4.49 -1.93
C ALA A 93 -0.25 -5.38 -1.06
N ILE A 94 -1.39 -4.83 -0.65
CA ILE A 94 -2.33 -5.42 0.29
C ILE A 94 -3.73 -5.41 -0.33
N GLY A 95 -4.45 -6.53 -0.33
CA GLY A 95 -5.81 -6.61 -0.85
C GLY A 95 -6.04 -7.73 -1.85
N SER A 96 -6.88 -7.49 -2.85
CA SER A 96 -7.35 -8.56 -3.73
C SER A 96 -6.28 -9.00 -4.73
N ALA A 97 -6.04 -10.32 -4.81
CA ALA A 97 -5.24 -10.95 -5.87
C ALA A 97 -5.97 -10.96 -7.24
N LYS A 98 -7.27 -10.65 -7.28
CA LYS A 98 -8.07 -10.67 -8.52
C LYS A 98 -7.46 -9.75 -9.58
N TYR A 99 -7.54 -10.17 -10.84
CA TYR A 99 -6.93 -9.47 -11.98
C TYR A 99 -5.43 -9.28 -11.89
N GLY A 100 -4.79 -9.91 -10.90
CA GLY A 100 -3.39 -9.70 -10.63
C GLY A 100 -3.10 -8.27 -10.19
N GLN A 101 -3.58 -7.87 -9.01
CA GLN A 101 -3.30 -6.52 -8.47
C GLN A 101 -2.23 -6.51 -7.36
N LEU A 102 -1.85 -7.69 -6.81
CA LEU A 102 -0.89 -7.81 -5.69
C LEU A 102 0.61 -7.90 -5.98
N GLY A 103 1.06 -8.45 -7.08
CA GLY A 103 2.49 -8.46 -7.45
C GLY A 103 2.90 -9.75 -8.11
N ASN A 104 2.07 -10.77 -7.95
CA ASN A 104 2.54 -12.14 -7.90
C ASN A 104 1.43 -13.11 -8.34
N PRO A 105 1.67 -13.95 -9.35
CA PRO A 105 0.66 -14.86 -9.90
C PRO A 105 0.45 -16.11 -9.01
N HIS A 106 1.26 -16.30 -7.97
CA HIS A 106 1.24 -17.50 -7.11
C HIS A 106 0.76 -17.23 -5.68
N VAL A 107 0.37 -16.00 -5.34
CA VAL A 107 0.12 -15.64 -3.94
C VAL A 107 -1.35 -15.84 -3.56
N LYS A 108 -1.53 -16.62 -2.47
CA LYS A 108 -2.77 -16.70 -1.67
C LYS A 108 -2.73 -15.78 -0.43
N ASP A 109 -1.59 -15.15 -0.16
CA ASP A 109 -1.35 -14.30 1.01
C ASP A 109 -1.86 -12.86 0.83
N ARG A 110 -2.14 -12.23 1.98
CA ARG A 110 -2.86 -10.95 2.09
C ARG A 110 -1.99 -9.71 1.88
N ALA A 111 -0.67 -9.87 1.87
CA ALA A 111 0.30 -8.82 1.59
C ALA A 111 1.51 -9.42 0.86
N VAL A 112 1.94 -8.77 -0.23
CA VAL A 112 3.14 -9.17 -0.98
C VAL A 112 4.20 -8.10 -0.85
N LEU A 113 5.40 -8.52 -0.49
CA LEU A 113 6.60 -7.69 -0.59
C LEU A 113 7.09 -7.72 -2.04
N VAL A 114 7.19 -6.54 -2.66
CA VAL A 114 7.86 -6.34 -3.94
C VAL A 114 9.14 -5.54 -3.66
N GLU A 115 10.31 -6.17 -3.81
CA GLU A 115 11.59 -5.50 -3.59
C GLU A 115 12.06 -4.77 -4.85
N GLY A 116 12.32 -3.45 -4.71
CA GLY A 116 13.19 -2.64 -5.59
C GLY A 116 12.80 -2.49 -7.06
N SER A 117 11.76 -3.17 -7.53
CA SER A 117 11.37 -3.23 -8.92
C SER A 117 9.85 -3.13 -9.02
N VAL A 118 9.35 -2.15 -9.78
CA VAL A 118 7.92 -2.02 -10.01
C VAL A 118 7.52 -3.04 -11.05
N TYR A 119 6.62 -3.94 -10.66
CA TYR A 119 5.95 -4.83 -11.59
C TYR A 119 4.49 -4.37 -11.73
N THR A 120 3.94 -4.48 -12.93
CA THR A 120 2.53 -4.20 -13.22
C THR A 120 1.96 -5.33 -14.07
N TRP A 121 0.68 -5.63 -13.85
CA TRP A 121 -0.10 -6.58 -14.64
C TRP A 121 -1.59 -6.32 -14.39
N GLY A 122 -2.43 -6.97 -15.18
CA GLY A 122 -3.87 -6.74 -15.26
C GLY A 122 -4.29 -6.17 -16.61
N LYS A 123 -5.38 -5.40 -16.59
CA LYS A 123 -5.96 -4.80 -17.80
C LYS A 123 -5.08 -3.64 -18.28
N GLY A 124 -4.67 -3.66 -19.55
CA GLY A 124 -3.75 -2.70 -20.16
C GLY A 124 -4.36 -1.80 -21.24
N GLU A 125 -5.64 -1.97 -21.58
CA GLU A 125 -6.29 -1.28 -22.72
C GLU A 125 -6.13 0.26 -22.75
N ASN A 126 -5.80 0.90 -21.63
CA ASN A 126 -5.58 2.35 -21.53
C ASN A 126 -4.13 2.72 -21.15
N GLY A 127 -3.18 1.80 -21.27
CA GLY A 127 -1.77 2.02 -20.92
C GLY A 127 -1.49 2.12 -19.41
N GLN A 128 -2.47 1.80 -18.54
CA GLN A 128 -2.36 1.91 -17.09
C GLN A 128 -1.31 0.99 -16.46
N LEU A 129 -0.78 0.02 -17.24
CA LEU A 129 0.32 -0.82 -16.81
C LEU A 129 1.69 -0.11 -16.92
N GLY A 130 1.80 0.97 -17.69
CA GLY A 130 3.05 1.73 -17.81
C GLY A 130 4.18 0.98 -18.53
N LEU A 131 3.85 -0.01 -19.36
CA LEU A 131 4.82 -0.88 -20.05
C LEU A 131 5.19 -0.39 -21.47
N GLY A 132 4.67 0.76 -21.88
CA GLY A 132 4.86 1.30 -23.24
C GLY A 132 3.91 0.72 -24.28
N ASP A 133 2.89 -0.04 -23.87
CA ASP A 133 1.85 -0.61 -24.72
C ASP A 133 0.48 -0.66 -23.99
N THR A 134 -0.55 -1.08 -24.73
CA THR A 134 -1.93 -1.25 -24.24
C THR A 134 -2.32 -2.72 -24.05
N GLU A 135 -1.34 -3.62 -23.97
CA GLU A 135 -1.60 -5.04 -23.92
C GLU A 135 -1.97 -5.48 -22.50
N ASN A 136 -2.98 -6.36 -22.39
CA ASN A 136 -3.30 -6.99 -21.13
C ASN A 136 -2.15 -7.92 -20.71
N ARG A 137 -1.70 -7.82 -19.45
CA ARG A 137 -0.69 -8.74 -18.90
C ARG A 137 -1.33 -9.57 -17.81
N TYR A 138 -1.28 -10.89 -17.93
CA TYR A 138 -1.84 -11.78 -16.90
C TYR A 138 -0.78 -12.31 -15.93
N THR A 139 0.47 -11.86 -16.09
CA THR A 139 1.61 -12.16 -15.22
C THR A 139 2.39 -10.86 -14.95
N PRO A 140 3.04 -10.72 -13.77
CA PRO A 140 3.79 -9.51 -13.43
C PRO A 140 4.85 -9.17 -14.47
N CYS A 141 4.78 -7.94 -15.00
CA CYS A 141 5.72 -7.43 -15.97
C CYS A 141 6.52 -6.28 -15.36
N PHE A 142 7.84 -6.32 -15.52
CA PHE A 142 8.71 -5.28 -15.00
C PHE A 142 8.50 -3.97 -15.74
N VAL A 143 8.25 -2.89 -15.00
CA VAL A 143 8.16 -1.53 -15.54
C VAL A 143 9.56 -0.96 -15.63
N GLU A 144 10.22 -1.20 -16.76
CA GLU A 144 11.61 -0.79 -16.96
C GLU A 144 11.84 0.72 -16.81
N ALA A 145 10.81 1.52 -17.11
CA ALA A 145 10.83 2.97 -16.93
C ALA A 145 11.04 3.42 -15.47
N LEU A 146 10.80 2.54 -14.49
CA LEU A 146 10.91 2.82 -13.06
C LEU A 146 12.12 2.15 -12.40
N ARG A 147 13.02 1.53 -13.18
CA ARG A 147 14.28 0.99 -12.67
C ARG A 147 15.09 2.09 -11.96
N ASP A 148 15.56 1.80 -10.74
CA ASP A 148 16.42 2.67 -9.92
C ASP A 148 15.85 4.06 -9.59
N ARG A 149 14.55 4.28 -9.82
CA ARG A 149 13.88 5.54 -9.48
C ARG A 149 13.24 5.45 -8.09
N GLN A 150 13.43 6.49 -7.28
CA GLN A 150 12.59 6.72 -6.12
C GLN A 150 11.18 7.05 -6.63
N VAL A 151 10.29 6.05 -6.66
CA VAL A 151 8.94 6.21 -7.19
C VAL A 151 8.09 6.92 -6.14
N SER A 152 7.90 8.23 -6.30
CA SER A 152 6.87 8.98 -5.58
C SER A 152 5.53 8.72 -6.26
N ILE A 153 4.62 8.02 -5.60
CA ILE A 153 3.35 7.63 -6.22
C ILE A 153 2.32 8.78 -6.11
N TRP A 154 2.14 9.56 -7.17
CA TRP A 154 1.11 10.60 -7.22
C TRP A 154 -0.15 10.05 -7.91
N PHE A 155 -1.28 10.02 -7.21
CA PHE A 155 -2.57 9.65 -7.81
C PHE A 155 -3.47 10.87 -7.92
N HIS A 156 -3.97 11.11 -9.13
CA HIS A 156 -5.03 12.09 -9.35
C HIS A 156 -6.34 11.51 -8.81
N LYS A 157 -6.95 12.16 -7.82
CA LYS A 157 -8.35 11.89 -7.49
C LYS A 157 -9.19 12.38 -8.67
N GLU A 158 -9.77 11.46 -9.44
CA GLU A 158 -10.94 11.81 -10.24
C GLU A 158 -12.10 12.03 -9.26
N GLU A 159 -12.49 13.29 -9.10
CA GLU A 159 -13.79 13.65 -8.55
C GLU A 159 -14.84 13.22 -9.59
N THR A 160 -15.79 12.41 -9.14
CA THR A 160 -16.99 12.00 -9.88
C THR A 160 -17.86 13.19 -10.25
#